data_AF-A0A816HXE0-F1
#
_entry.id   AF-A0A816HXE0-F1
#
_cell.length_a   1.000
_cell.length_b   1.000
_cell.length_c   1.000
_cell.angle_alpha   90.00
_cell.angle_beta   90.00
_cell.angle_gamma   90.00
#
_symmetry.space_group_name_H-M   'P 1'
#
loop_
_entity.id
_entity.type
_entity.pdbx_description
1 polymer ?
#
loop_
_entity_poly.entity_id
_entity_poly.type
_entity_poly.pdbx_seq_one_letter_code
_entity_poly.pdbx_strand_id
1 'polypeptide(L)' 'RAHANIWTFIRCIASEESRFQHFLIQLETGAQRRAKTNATNAIQKRVDPLNERYEKQEIDAENLLYGLALLVAKK' A
#
# COMPACT_ATOMS: atom_id res chain seq x y z
N ARG A 1 -22.14 2.82 27.87
CA ARG A 1 -21.21 2.58 26.75
C ARG A 1 -20.72 3.94 26.27
N ALA A 2 -19.47 4.30 26.56
CA ALA A 2 -18.93 5.61 26.17
C ALA A 2 -18.78 5.64 24.65
N HIS A 3 -19.43 6.59 23.98
CA HIS A 3 -19.24 6.81 22.55
C HIS A 3 -17.77 7.16 22.29
N ALA A 4 -17.17 6.55 21.28
CA ALA A 4 -15.84 6.93 20.82
C ALA A 4 -15.90 8.44 20.49
N ASN A 5 -15.17 9.24 21.27
CA ASN A 5 -15.12 10.68 21.09
C ASN A 5 -14.64 10.95 19.67
N ILE A 6 -15.40 11.73 18.90
CA ILE A 6 -15.07 12.07 17.51
C ILE A 6 -13.66 12.63 17.37
N TRP A 7 -13.16 13.30 18.40
CA TRP A 7 -11.79 13.78 18.48
C TRP A 7 -10.73 12.68 18.52
N THR A 8 -11.04 11.54 19.13
CA THR A 8 -10.17 10.35 19.12
C THR A 8 -10.10 9.75 17.72
N PHE A 9 -11.22 9.74 16.99
CA PHE A 9 -11.25 9.28 15.60
C PHE A 9 -10.43 10.21 14.68
N ILE A 10 -10.62 11.52 14.80
CA ILE A 10 -9.87 12.53 14.04
C ILE A 10 -8.35 12.42 14.32
N ARG A 11 -7.96 12.27 15.59
CA ARG A 11 -6.54 12.07 15.96
C ARG A 11 -5.97 10.77 15.39
N CYS A 12 -6.77 9.71 15.32
CA CYS A 12 -6.36 8.44 14.74
C CYS A 12 -6.05 8.61 13.24
N ILE A 13 -6.94 9.27 12.49
CA ILE A 13 -6.74 9.54 11.06
C ILE A 13 -5.50 10.40 10.82
N ALA A 14 -5.32 11.49 11.57
CA ALA A 14 -4.15 12.36 11.42
C ALA A 14 -2.84 11.63 11.76
N SER A 15 -2.86 10.73 12.75
CA SER A 15 -1.70 9.90 13.10
C SER A 15 -1.38 8.86 12.02
N GLU A 16 -2.39 8.26 11.40
CA GLU A 16 -2.23 7.31 10.30
C GLU A 16 -1.68 8.03 9.05
N GLU A 17 -2.18 9.22 8.74
CA GLU A 17 -1.68 10.05 7.64
C GLU A 17 -0.20 10.42 7.83
N SER A 18 0.18 10.86 9.03
CA SER A 18 1.58 11.17 9.36
C SER A 18 2.49 9.94 9.23
N ARG A 19 2.03 8.76 9.67
CA ARG A 19 2.77 7.49 9.50
C ARG A 19 2.92 7.12 8.04
N PHE A 20 1.87 7.33 7.24
CA PHE A 20 1.90 7.06 5.80
C PHE A 20 2.89 7.98 5.08
N GLN A 21 2.90 9.28 5.39
CA GLN A 21 3.88 10.23 4.84
C GLN A 21 5.31 9.88 5.25
N HIS A 22 5.54 9.53 6.52
CA HIS A 22 6.85 9.06 6.96
C HIS A 22 7.29 7.77 6.25
N PHE A 23 6.36 6.85 5.99
CA PHE A 23 6.64 5.63 5.25
C PHE A 23 6.98 5.91 3.79
N LEU A 24 6.27 6.83 3.14
CA LEU A 24 6.60 7.28 1.78
C LEU A 24 7.99 7.90 1.72
N ILE A 25 8.32 8.82 2.64
CA ILE A 25 9.65 9.41 2.73
C ILE A 25 10.72 8.33 2.96
N GLN A 26 10.44 7.32 3.81
CA GLN A 26 11.34 6.19 4.02
C GLN A 26 11.46 5.25 2.81
N LEU A 27 10.42 5.12 1.98
CA LEU A 27 10.49 4.39 0.71
C LEU A 27 11.31 5.16 -0.31
N GLU A 28 11.10 6.47 -0.42
CA GLU A 28 11.85 7.36 -1.32
C GLU A 28 13.33 7.43 -0.93
N THR A 29 13.62 7.58 0.37
CA THR A 29 15.00 7.63 0.88
C THR A 29 15.64 6.24 1.00
N GLY A 30 14.85 5.19 1.23
CA GLY A 30 15.27 3.80 1.36
C GLY A 30 15.50 3.07 0.03
N ALA A 31 14.98 3.60 -1.09
CA ALA A 31 15.29 3.13 -2.44
C ALA A 31 16.79 3.18 -2.78
N GLN A 32 17.60 3.92 -2.01
CA GLN A 32 19.04 4.03 -2.22
C GLN A 32 19.91 2.98 -1.51
N ARG A 33 19.42 2.15 -0.57
CA ARG A 33 20.31 1.23 0.18
C ARG A 33 19.78 -0.20 0.37
N ARG A 34 19.87 -0.99 -0.70
CA ARG A 34 20.50 -2.33 -0.75
C ARG A 34 19.97 -3.53 0.07
N ALA A 35 18.92 -3.44 0.90
CA ALA A 35 18.53 -4.59 1.75
C ALA A 35 17.24 -5.36 1.36
N LYS A 36 16.45 -4.88 0.39
CA LYS A 36 15.11 -5.44 0.09
C LYS A 36 15.02 -6.29 -1.19
N THR A 37 16.14 -6.72 -1.77
CA THR A 37 16.18 -7.25 -3.14
C THR A 37 15.53 -8.62 -3.38
N ASN A 38 15.28 -9.44 -2.35
CA ASN A 38 14.73 -10.80 -2.57
C ASN A 38 13.23 -10.95 -2.21
N ALA A 39 12.76 -10.39 -1.10
CA ALA A 39 11.34 -10.43 -0.73
C ALA A 39 10.48 -9.43 -1.52
N THR A 40 11.04 -8.26 -1.87
CA THR A 40 10.37 -7.27 -2.74
C THR A 40 10.17 -7.86 -4.13
N ASN A 41 11.12 -8.66 -4.63
CA ASN A 41 11.04 -9.29 -5.94
C ASN A 41 9.78 -10.17 -6.11
N ALA A 42 9.35 -10.93 -5.10
CA ALA A 42 8.24 -11.87 -5.26
C ALA A 42 6.87 -11.18 -5.27
N ILE A 43 6.67 -10.16 -4.42
CA ILE A 43 5.43 -9.37 -4.41
C ILE A 43 5.42 -8.41 -5.60
N GLN A 44 6.54 -7.74 -5.89
CA GLN A 44 6.68 -6.85 -7.04
C GLN A 44 6.37 -7.60 -8.34
N LYS A 45 6.94 -8.80 -8.54
CA LYS A 45 6.62 -9.66 -9.71
C LYS A 45 5.15 -10.04 -9.84
N ARG A 46 4.35 -9.97 -8.77
CA ARG A 46 2.90 -10.23 -8.80
C ARG A 46 2.08 -8.95 -8.98
N VAL A 47 2.62 -7.82 -8.54
CA VAL A 47 2.03 -6.49 -8.67
C VAL A 47 2.26 -5.94 -10.08
N ASP A 48 3.45 -6.11 -10.65
CA ASP A 48 3.82 -5.57 -11.97
C ASP A 48 2.85 -5.99 -13.09
N PRO A 49 2.43 -7.27 -13.20
CA PRO A 49 1.46 -7.67 -14.23
C PRO A 49 0.07 -7.05 -14.03
N LEU A 50 -0.36 -6.83 -12.78
CA LEU A 50 -1.64 -6.16 -12.52
C LEU A 50 -1.57 -4.68 -12.91
N ASN A 51 -0.45 -4.03 -12.58
CA ASN A 51 -0.23 -2.63 -12.93
C ASN A 51 -0.11 -2.44 -14.45
N GLU A 52 0.63 -3.30 -15.15
CA GLU A 52 0.72 -3.27 -16.62
C GLU A 52 -0.66 -3.45 -17.29
N ARG A 53 -1.50 -4.34 -16.77
CA ARG A 53 -2.85 -4.56 -17.30
C ARG A 53 -3.75 -3.35 -17.09
N TYR A 54 -3.58 -2.64 -15.97
CA TYR A 54 -4.29 -1.40 -15.71
C TYR A 54 -3.82 -0.27 -16.64
N GLU A 55 -2.51 -0.11 -16.83
CA GLU A 55 -1.94 0.89 -17.77
C GLU A 55 -2.37 0.65 -19.22
N LYS A 56 -2.49 -0.63 -19.62
CA LYS A 56 -3.03 -1.03 -20.93
C LYS A 56 -4.56 -0.96 -21.02
N GLN A 57 -5.25 -0.51 -19.96
CA GLN A 57 -6.71 -0.45 -19.87
C GLN A 57 -7.41 -1.81 -20.07
N GLU A 58 -6.71 -2.92 -19.82
CA GLU A 58 -7.29 -4.27 -19.87
C GLU A 58 -8.11 -4.59 -18.62
N ILE A 59 -7.85 -3.87 -17.52
CA ILE A 59 -8.59 -3.93 -16.27
C ILE A 59 -8.85 -2.50 -15.78
N ASP A 60 -9.98 -2.30 -15.09
CA ASP A 60 -10.28 -1.03 -14.44
C ASP A 60 -9.62 -0.93 -13.04
N ALA A 61 -9.73 0.23 -12.42
CA ALA A 61 -9.15 0.51 -11.12
C ALA A 61 -9.73 -0.39 -10.00
N GLU A 62 -10.99 -0.79 -10.13
CA GLU A 62 -11.66 -1.67 -9.15
C GLU A 62 -11.07 -3.08 -9.19
N ASN A 63 -10.86 -3.63 -10.38
CA ASN A 63 -10.22 -4.93 -10.58
C ASN A 63 -8.73 -4.92 -10.18
N LEU A 64 -8.03 -3.80 -10.38
CA LEU A 64 -6.66 -3.62 -9.87
C LEU A 64 -6.63 -3.71 -8.34
N LEU A 65 -7.48 -2.94 -7.65
CA LEU A 65 -7.57 -2.94 -6.19
C LEU A 65 -7.94 -4.32 -5.63
N TYR A 66 -8.89 -4.99 -6.27
CA TYR A 66 -9.28 -6.35 -5.89
C TYR A 66 -8.13 -7.35 -6.05
N GLY A 67 -7.40 -7.29 -7.17
CA GLY A 67 -6.21 -8.11 -7.40
C GLY A 67 -5.12 -7.89 -6.35
N LEU A 68 -4.87 -6.63 -5.99
CA LEU A 68 -3.90 -6.28 -4.94
C LEU A 68 -4.35 -6.77 -3.55
N ALA A 69 -5.64 -6.65 -3.23
CA ALA A 69 -6.19 -7.13 -1.95
C ALA A 69 -6.03 -8.65 -1.79
N LEU A 70 -6.26 -9.43 -2.86
CA LEU A 70 -6.06 -10.88 -2.85
C LEU A 70 -4.59 -11.28 -2.66
N LEU A 71 -3.66 -10.50 -3.22
CA LEU A 71 -2.23 -10.73 -3.06
C LEU A 71 -1.74 -10.50 -1.62
N VAL A 72 -2.37 -9.55 -0.90
CA VAL A 72 -2.05 -9.24 0.50
C VAL A 72 -2.76 -10.19 1.48
N ALA A 73 -3.98 -10.63 1.16
CA ALA A 73 -4.77 -11.53 2.00
C ALA A 73 -4.23 -12.98 2.02
N LYS A 74 -3.46 -13.40 1.01
CA LYS A 74 -2.77 -14.70 0.96
C LYS A 74 -1.52 -14.67 1.85
N LYS A 75 -1.71 -14.69 3.17
CA LYS A 75 -0.64 -14.83 4.17
C LYS A 75 -0.83 -16.11 4.98
#